data_AF-A0A090S677-F1
#
_entry.id   AF-A0A090S677-F1
#
_cell.length_a   1.000
_cell.length_b   1.000
_cell.length_c   1.000
_cell.angle_alpha   90.00
_cell.angle_beta   90.00
_cell.angle_gamma   90.00
#
_symmetry.space_group_name_H-M   'P 1'
#
loop_
_entity.id
_entity.type
_entity.pdbx_description
1 polymer ?
#
loop_
_entity_poly.entity_id
_entity_poly.type
_entity_poly.pdbx_seq_one_letter_code
_entity_poly.pdbx_strand_id
1 'polypeptide(L)' 'MSEIKLVLEQAIAQGGTTLKDFSQTDGKPGYFAQELQVYGRSGEPCRLCGNEIKEMKIGQRNTFFCDACQS' A
#
# COMPACT_ATOMS: atom_id res chain seq x y z
N MET A 1 -11.46 13.52 -6.41
CA MET A 1 -11.61 12.41 -7.39
C MET A 1 -10.28 12.10 -8.12
N SER A 2 -9.13 12.23 -7.44
CA SER A 2 -7.79 12.19 -8.08
C SER A 2 -6.92 11.01 -7.64
N GLU A 3 -6.95 10.65 -6.36
CA GLU A 3 -5.92 9.75 -5.79
C GLU A 3 -5.91 8.35 -6.38
N ILE A 4 -7.08 7.79 -6.74
CA ILE A 4 -7.12 6.45 -7.35
C ILE A 4 -6.32 6.43 -8.66
N LYS A 5 -6.50 7.43 -9.53
CA LYS A 5 -5.79 7.50 -10.82
C LYS A 5 -4.31 7.76 -10.59
N LEU A 6 -3.97 8.71 -9.73
CA LEU A 6 -2.58 9.05 -9.41
C LEU A 6 -1.80 7.85 -8.87
N VAL A 7 -2.37 7.13 -7.91
CA VAL A 7 -1.75 5.92 -7.34
C VAL A 7 -1.58 4.83 -8.41
N LEU A 8 -2.58 4.62 -9.28
CA LEU A 8 -2.48 3.66 -10.37
C LEU A 8 -1.42 4.04 -11.40
N GLU A 9 -1.36 5.31 -11.80
CA GLU A 9 -0.35 5.83 -12.74
C GLU A 9 1.07 5.68 -12.18
N GLN A 10 1.28 6.01 -10.90
CA GLN A 10 2.56 5.82 -10.21
C GLN A 10 2.94 4.34 -10.10
N ALA A 11 1.99 3.47 -9.76
CA ALA A 11 2.23 2.04 -9.67
C ALA A 11 2.63 1.46 -11.03
N ILE A 12 1.96 1.85 -12.13
CA ILE A 12 2.32 1.44 -13.49
C ILE A 12 3.72 1.92 -13.84
N ALA A 13 4.05 3.19 -13.56
CA ALA A 13 5.36 3.76 -13.85
C ALA A 13 6.51 3.04 -13.09
N GLN A 14 6.24 2.49 -11.91
CA GLN A 14 7.20 1.76 -11.09
C GLN A 14 7.21 0.25 -11.33
N GLY A 15 6.48 -0.24 -12.34
CA GLY A 15 6.41 -1.67 -12.67
C GLY A 15 5.53 -2.49 -11.71
N GLY A 16 4.63 -1.84 -10.98
CA GLY A 16 3.70 -2.45 -10.04
C GLY A 16 4.31 -2.79 -8.68
N THR A 17 3.52 -3.48 -7.87
CA THR A 17 3.92 -3.98 -6.55
C THR A 17 4.25 -5.46 -6.65
N THR A 18 5.48 -5.85 -6.36
CA THR A 18 5.75 -7.25 -6.04
C THR A 18 5.39 -7.51 -4.59
N LEU A 19 4.27 -8.21 -4.38
CA LEU A 19 3.97 -8.89 -3.12
C LEU A 19 4.49 -10.32 -3.23
N LYS A 20 4.85 -10.94 -2.08
CA LYS A 20 5.61 -12.21 -1.90
C LYS A 20 5.63 -13.21 -3.07
N ASP A 21 4.50 -13.44 -3.74
CA ASP A 21 4.33 -14.50 -4.74
C ASP A 21 4.21 -14.00 -6.20
N PHE A 22 4.44 -12.71 -6.49
CA PHE A 22 4.28 -12.14 -7.84
C PHE A 22 5.48 -11.28 -8.31
N SER A 23 6.30 -11.83 -9.20
CA SER A 23 7.38 -11.14 -9.91
C SER A 23 6.99 -10.85 -11.36
N GLN A 24 7.62 -9.84 -11.99
CA GLN A 24 7.42 -9.60 -13.43
C GLN A 24 7.88 -10.79 -14.28
N THR A 25 7.43 -10.84 -15.53
CA THR A 25 7.83 -11.87 -16.51
C THR A 25 9.33 -11.90 -16.80
N ASP A 26 10.04 -10.79 -16.53
CA ASP A 26 11.51 -10.70 -16.59
C ASP A 26 12.22 -11.07 -15.27
N GLY A 27 11.45 -11.48 -14.25
CA GLY A 27 11.93 -11.88 -12.94
C GLY A 27 12.27 -10.73 -11.98
N LYS A 28 12.11 -9.46 -12.39
CA LYS A 28 12.42 -8.32 -11.51
C LYS A 28 11.24 -8.01 -10.57
N PRO A 29 11.53 -7.60 -9.32
CA PRO A 29 10.50 -7.13 -8.41
C PRO A 29 9.97 -5.76 -8.86
N GLY A 30 8.65 -5.57 -8.82
CA GLY A 30 8.03 -4.25 -8.93
C GLY A 30 8.32 -3.43 -7.66
N TYR A 31 8.76 -2.18 -7.84
CA TYR A 31 9.29 -1.36 -6.75
C TYR A 31 8.22 -0.58 -5.96
N PHE A 32 6.95 -0.62 -6.40
CA PHE A 32 5.87 0.15 -5.75
C PHE A 32 5.56 -0.29 -4.32
N ALA A 33 6.03 -1.48 -3.89
CA ALA A 33 5.91 -1.94 -2.52
C ALA A 33 6.57 -0.97 -1.51
N GLN A 34 7.61 -0.24 -1.91
CA GLN A 34 8.30 0.72 -1.05
C GLN A 34 7.48 1.98 -0.78
N GLU A 35 6.55 2.32 -1.67
CA GLU A 35 5.70 3.52 -1.59
C GLU A 35 4.38 3.30 -0.84
N LEU A 36 4.13 2.07 -0.38
CA LEU A 36 2.90 1.73 0.36
C LEU A 36 2.81 2.52 1.66
N GLN A 37 1.80 3.39 1.74
CA GLN A 37 1.59 4.24 2.91
C GLN A 37 1.08 3.46 4.12
N VAL A 38 0.18 2.48 3.89
CA VAL A 38 -0.50 1.73 4.96
C VAL A 38 -0.50 0.21 4.76
N TYR A 39 -0.52 -0.29 3.51
CA TYR A 39 -0.70 -1.71 3.23
C TYR A 39 0.45 -2.56 3.77
N GLY A 40 0.13 -3.59 4.57
CA GLY A 40 1.13 -4.50 5.15
C GLY A 40 1.95 -3.89 6.29
N ARG A 41 1.61 -2.67 6.74
CA ARG A 41 2.34 -1.92 7.76
C ARG A 41 1.60 -1.86 9.11
N SER A 42 0.74 -2.83 9.42
CA SER A 42 0.01 -2.88 10.70
C SER A 42 0.99 -2.85 11.88
N GLY A 43 0.74 -2.00 12.88
CA GLY A 43 1.63 -1.80 14.02
C GLY A 43 2.84 -0.89 13.75
N GLU A 44 3.07 -0.47 12.51
CA GLU A 44 4.11 0.52 12.19
C GLU A 44 3.57 1.96 12.32
N PRO A 45 4.45 2.96 12.56
CA PRO A 45 4.06 4.35 12.53
C PRO A 45 3.61 4.80 11.13
N CYS A 46 2.52 5.58 11.08
CA CYS A 46 2.04 6.25 9.88
C CYS A 46 3.11 7.21 9.34
N ARG A 47 3.37 7.18 8.03
CA ARG A 47 4.38 8.04 7.39
C ARG A 47 4.03 9.54 7.44
N LEU A 48 2.76 9.88 7.69
CA LEU A 48 2.30 11.26 7.75
C LEU A 48 2.22 11.82 9.17
N CYS A 49 1.57 11.12 10.09
CA CYS A 49 1.30 11.62 11.45
C CYS A 49 2.00 10.85 12.57
N GLY A 50 2.69 9.75 12.26
CA GLY A 50 3.34 8.90 13.26
C GLY A 50 2.41 8.00 14.07
N ASN A 51 1.09 8.14 13.98
CA ASN A 51 0.16 7.25 14.69
C ASN A 51 0.26 5.81 14.17
N GLU A 52 -0.02 4.83 15.02
CA GLU A 52 0.04 3.42 14.64
C GLU A 52 -0.95 3.09 13.51
N ILE A 53 -0.49 2.41 12.47
CA ILE A 53 -1.35 1.88 11.41
C ILE A 53 -2.16 0.71 11.94
N LYS A 54 -3.47 0.76 11.72
CA LYS A 54 -4.42 -0.27 12.12
C LYS A 54 -4.71 -1.22 10.96
N GLU A 55 -5.04 -2.46 11.31
CA GLU A 55 -5.64 -3.41 10.38
C GLU A 55 -7.02 -3.89 10.86
N MET A 56 -7.90 -4.18 9.90
CA MET A 56 -9.19 -4.80 10.18
C MET A 56 -9.65 -5.65 8.99
N LYS A 57 -10.51 -6.65 9.24
CA LYS A 57 -11.17 -7.41 8.18
C LYS A 57 -12.51 -6.78 7.80
N ILE A 58 -12.65 -6.42 6.52
CA ILE A 58 -13.91 -5.93 5.93
C ILE A 58 -14.31 -6.90 4.82
N GLY A 59 -15.46 -7.57 4.96
CA GLY A 59 -15.93 -8.52 3.96
C GLY A 59 -14.90 -9.60 3.61
N GLN A 60 -14.24 -10.17 4.62
CA GLN A 60 -13.16 -11.16 4.50
C GLN A 60 -11.87 -10.66 3.83
N ARG A 61 -11.70 -9.36 3.58
CA ARG A 61 -10.45 -8.76 3.08
C ARG A 61 -9.73 -8.01 4.18
N ASN A 62 -8.44 -8.27 4.34
CA ASN A 62 -7.63 -7.48 5.27
C ASN A 62 -7.46 -6.06 4.73
N THR A 63 -7.69 -5.07 5.57
CA THR A 63 -7.70 -3.64 5.24
C THR A 63 -6.80 -2.91 6.23
N PHE A 64 -5.93 -2.03 5.74
CA PHE A 64 -5.00 -1.26 6.55
C PHE A 64 -5.30 0.23 6.41
N PHE A 65 -5.23 0.99 7.50
CA PHE A 65 -5.54 2.41 7.50
C PHE A 65 -4.94 3.13 8.71
N CYS A 66 -4.80 4.45 8.60
CA CYS A 66 -4.49 5.32 9.74
C CYS A 66 -5.75 6.04 10.19
N ASP A 67 -6.23 5.77 11.41
CA ASP A 67 -7.44 6.39 11.98
C ASP A 67 -7.29 7.89 12.27
N ALA A 68 -6.06 8.37 12.48
CA ALA A 68 -5.78 9.79 12.66
C ALA A 68 -5.77 10.56 11.32
N CYS A 69 -5.44 9.91 10.20
CA CYS A 69 -5.36 10.57 8.89
C CYS A 69 -6.59 10.34 8.01
N GLN A 70 -7.32 9.24 8.22
CA GLN A 70 -8.46 8.83 7.38
C GLN A 70 -9.74 8.92 8.22
N SER A 71 -10.53 9.96 7.97
CA SER A 71 -11.83 10.26 8.58
C SER A 71 -12.89 10.50 7.51
#